data_AF-A0AAW0NFP5-F1
#
_entry.id   AF-A0AAW0NFP5-F1
#
_cell.length_a   1.000
_cell.length_b   1.000
_cell.length_c   1.000
_cell.angle_alpha   90.00
_cell.angle_beta   90.00
_cell.angle_gamma   90.00
#
_symmetry.space_group_name_H-M   'P 1'
#
loop_
_entity.id
_entity.type
_entity.pdbx_description
1 polymer ?
#
loop_
_entity_poly.entity_id
_entity_poly.type
_entity_poly.pdbx_seq_one_letter_code
_entity_poly.pdbx_strand_id
1 'polypeptide(L)'
;MPGVTSYQDIGDCLKLVIDALRYGGIKPWIHRDSDSRLSKLILQSYHQKIDNVCLSGLTPVQMLLEMGLDKMRKDYINYLIGEELTTLNHLHYYLSTEVDLQEQVVRLRKLHHLLEILMTCTTFLGLPYHRLFLLTQSCLQHYKTNPFDESHNFKLPVKPALISHFYQKEHPVLWGWRFPAATALVRSEHYCSSVTVLWWITSSLKQTLEMKP
;
A
#
# COMPACT_ATOMS: atom_id res chain seq x y z
N MET A 1 -2.24 -14.74 -14.26
CA MET A 1 -3.05 -14.77 -15.51
C MET A 1 -2.96 -13.42 -16.21
N PRO A 2 -1.85 -13.12 -16.90
CA PRO A 2 -1.82 -12.00 -17.84
C PRO A 2 -2.49 -12.46 -19.13
N GLY A 3 -3.76 -12.12 -19.34
CA GLY A 3 -4.51 -12.56 -20.54
C GLY A 3 -6.00 -12.79 -20.36
N VAL A 4 -6.53 -12.68 -19.13
CA VAL A 4 -7.97 -12.69 -18.90
C VAL A 4 -8.55 -11.37 -19.40
N THR A 5 -9.46 -11.43 -20.36
CA THR A 5 -10.17 -10.28 -20.95
C THR A 5 -11.67 -10.30 -20.66
N SER A 6 -12.21 -11.43 -20.23
CA SER A 6 -13.64 -11.61 -19.97
C SER A 6 -13.93 -12.48 -18.74
N TYR A 7 -15.16 -12.39 -18.22
CA TYR A 7 -15.65 -13.31 -17.18
C TYR A 7 -15.59 -14.78 -17.64
N GLN A 8 -15.87 -15.03 -18.92
CA GLN A 8 -15.86 -16.37 -19.50
C GLN A 8 -14.46 -16.98 -19.44
N ASP A 9 -13.42 -16.18 -19.72
CA ASP A 9 -12.02 -16.63 -19.64
C ASP A 9 -11.68 -17.13 -18.24
N ILE A 10 -12.16 -16.45 -17.19
CA ILE A 10 -11.95 -16.86 -15.79
C ILE A 10 -12.63 -18.21 -15.54
N GLY A 11 -13.89 -18.33 -15.95
CA GLY A 11 -14.67 -19.57 -15.78
C GLY A 11 -14.03 -20.75 -16.49
N ASP A 12 -13.64 -20.57 -17.75
CA ASP A 12 -13.02 -21.61 -18.57
C ASP A 12 -11.64 -22.00 -18.04
N CYS A 13 -10.80 -21.02 -17.65
CA CYS A 13 -9.50 -21.33 -17.06
C CYS A 13 -9.64 -22.11 -15.74
N LEU A 14 -10.56 -21.69 -14.86
CA LEU A 14 -10.78 -22.39 -13.60
C LEU A 14 -11.33 -23.80 -13.83
N LYS A 15 -12.22 -23.97 -14.80
CA LYS A 15 -12.75 -25.28 -15.18
C LYS A 15 -11.64 -26.22 -15.63
N LEU A 16 -10.76 -25.77 -16.52
CA LEU A 16 -9.61 -26.56 -16.99
C LEU A 16 -8.71 -26.99 -15.83
N VAL A 17 -8.41 -26.09 -14.89
CA VAL A 17 -7.60 -26.41 -13.71
C VAL A 17 -8.30 -27.42 -12.81
N ILE A 18 -9.60 -27.25 -12.54
CA ILE A 18 -10.38 -28.14 -11.68
C ILE A 18 -10.51 -29.53 -12.31
N ASP A 19 -10.74 -29.62 -13.62
CA ASP A 19 -10.77 -30.89 -14.36
C ASP A 19 -9.41 -31.58 -14.30
N ALA A 20 -8.32 -30.84 -14.54
CA ALA A 20 -6.97 -31.39 -14.42
C ALA A 20 -6.65 -31.90 -13.00
N LEU A 21 -7.12 -31.21 -11.95
CA LEU A 21 -7.01 -31.69 -10.57
C LEU A 21 -7.84 -32.96 -10.35
N ARG A 22 -9.08 -33.00 -10.85
CA ARG A 22 -10.03 -34.09 -10.64
C ARG A 22 -9.57 -35.39 -11.27
N TYR A 23 -9.02 -35.31 -12.48
CA TYR A 23 -8.50 -36.48 -13.19
C TYR A 23 -7.04 -36.78 -12.86
N GLY A 24 -6.43 -36.06 -11.90
CA GLY A 24 -5.06 -36.29 -11.47
C GLY A 24 -3.99 -35.91 -12.49
N GLY A 25 -4.33 -35.10 -13.49
CA GLY A 25 -3.42 -34.61 -14.52
C GLY A 25 -2.37 -33.62 -13.99
N ILE A 26 -2.63 -32.99 -12.84
CA ILE A 26 -1.68 -32.12 -12.14
C ILE A 26 -1.67 -32.37 -10.62
N LYS A 27 -0.52 -32.14 -9.98
CA LYS A 27 -0.35 -32.15 -8.51
C LYS A 27 0.41 -30.89 -8.07
N PRO A 28 -0.23 -29.71 -8.12
CA PRO A 28 0.41 -28.46 -7.76
C PRO A 28 0.73 -28.45 -6.27
N TRP A 29 1.87 -27.87 -5.87
CA TRP A 29 2.23 -27.70 -4.46
C TRP A 29 1.60 -26.42 -3.90
N ILE A 30 1.02 -26.52 -2.69
CA ILE A 30 0.43 -25.35 -2.01
C ILE A 30 1.16 -25.06 -0.71
N HIS A 31 1.21 -23.78 -0.36
CA HIS A 31 1.62 -23.38 0.98
C HIS A 31 0.53 -23.76 1.99
N ARG A 32 0.92 -24.16 3.19
CA ARG A 32 0.00 -24.68 4.22
C ARG A 32 -1.03 -23.65 4.71
N ASP A 33 -0.73 -22.37 4.59
CA ASP A 33 -1.51 -21.27 5.20
C ASP A 33 -2.47 -20.58 4.21
N SER A 34 -2.84 -21.27 3.12
CA SER A 34 -3.74 -20.73 2.09
C SER A 34 -5.18 -21.23 2.33
N ASP A 35 -6.11 -20.33 2.62
CA ASP A 35 -7.53 -20.68 2.91
C ASP A 35 -8.48 -20.54 1.72
N SER A 36 -7.96 -20.20 0.54
CA SER A 36 -8.75 -20.04 -0.68
C SER A 36 -9.47 -21.33 -1.09
N ARG A 37 -10.56 -21.18 -1.84
CA ARG A 37 -11.31 -22.35 -2.33
C ARG A 37 -10.45 -23.24 -3.20
N LEU A 38 -9.56 -22.67 -4.02
CA LEU A 38 -8.68 -23.46 -4.87
C LEU A 38 -7.65 -24.27 -4.06
N SER A 39 -7.08 -23.71 -2.99
CA SER A 39 -6.13 -24.47 -2.16
C SER A 39 -6.82 -25.69 -1.53
N LYS A 40 -8.06 -25.53 -1.06
CA LYS A 40 -8.89 -26.62 -0.52
C LYS A 40 -9.15 -27.70 -1.58
N LEU A 41 -9.46 -27.32 -2.82
CA LEU A 41 -9.64 -28.27 -3.93
C LEU A 41 -8.36 -29.02 -4.28
N ILE A 42 -7.19 -28.36 -4.20
CA ILE A 42 -5.89 -29.01 -4.42
C ILE A 42 -5.61 -30.04 -3.31
N LEU A 43 -5.87 -29.70 -2.03
CA LEU A 43 -5.72 -30.66 -0.94
C LEU A 43 -6.64 -31.87 -1.10
N GLN A 44 -7.89 -31.62 -1.50
CA GLN A 44 -8.87 -32.65 -1.82
C GLN A 44 -8.44 -33.54 -3.00
N SER A 45 -7.76 -32.97 -4.01
CA SER A 45 -7.31 -33.72 -5.18
C SER A 45 -6.27 -34.78 -4.84
N TYR A 46 -5.42 -34.53 -3.83
CA TYR A 46 -4.44 -35.53 -3.37
C TYR A 46 -5.09 -36.80 -2.83
N HIS A 47 -6.32 -36.70 -2.34
CA HIS A 47 -7.14 -37.82 -1.86
C HIS A 47 -8.15 -38.33 -2.90
N GLN A 48 -8.10 -37.83 -4.15
CA GLN A 48 -9.03 -38.14 -5.24
C GLN A 48 -10.51 -37.89 -4.90
N LYS A 49 -10.78 -36.95 -3.99
CA LYS A 49 -12.13 -36.59 -3.54
C LYS A 49 -12.35 -35.09 -3.67
N ILE A 50 -12.45 -34.61 -4.91
CA ILE A 50 -12.72 -33.20 -5.18
C ILE A 50 -14.22 -32.95 -5.19
N ASP A 51 -14.66 -31.99 -4.38
CA ASP A 51 -16.05 -31.55 -4.38
C ASP A 51 -16.47 -30.96 -5.72
N ASN A 52 -17.78 -31.03 -6.02
CA ASN A 52 -18.30 -30.41 -7.23
C ASN A 52 -18.38 -28.89 -7.03
N VAL A 53 -17.56 -28.15 -7.77
CA VAL A 53 -17.54 -26.69 -7.73
C VAL A 53 -18.49 -26.15 -8.78
N CYS A 54 -19.50 -25.38 -8.35
CA CYS A 54 -20.38 -24.68 -9.27
C CYS A 54 -19.73 -23.36 -9.70
N LEU A 55 -19.17 -23.31 -10.91
CA LEU A 55 -18.57 -22.11 -11.50
C LEU A 55 -19.63 -21.17 -12.11
N SER A 56 -20.72 -20.91 -11.38
CA SER A 56 -21.78 -19.98 -11.78
C SER A 56 -21.80 -18.72 -10.91
N GLY A 57 -22.50 -17.69 -11.38
CA GLY A 57 -22.67 -16.42 -10.66
C GLY A 57 -21.34 -15.69 -10.45
N LEU A 58 -21.04 -15.28 -9.22
CA LEU A 58 -19.79 -14.58 -8.89
C LEU A 58 -18.65 -15.51 -8.45
N THR A 59 -18.89 -16.82 -8.39
CA THR A 59 -17.94 -17.80 -7.87
C THR A 59 -16.58 -17.76 -8.58
N PRO A 60 -16.49 -17.74 -9.93
CA PRO A 60 -15.21 -17.69 -10.62
C PRO A 60 -14.38 -16.45 -10.27
N VAL A 61 -15.05 -15.29 -10.17
CA VAL A 61 -14.40 -14.01 -9.83
C VAL A 61 -13.94 -14.01 -8.38
N GLN A 62 -14.75 -14.53 -7.46
CA GLN A 62 -14.36 -14.65 -6.05
C GLN A 62 -13.14 -15.56 -5.88
N MET A 63 -13.11 -16.71 -6.56
CA MET A 63 -11.95 -17.61 -6.53
C MET A 63 -10.69 -16.92 -7.08
N LEU A 64 -10.82 -16.16 -8.17
CA LEU A 64 -9.71 -15.39 -8.71
C LEU A 64 -9.20 -14.33 -7.72
N LEU A 65 -10.12 -13.63 -7.07
CA LEU A 65 -9.79 -12.62 -6.07
C LEU A 65 -9.09 -13.23 -4.86
N GLU A 66 -9.60 -14.35 -4.32
CA GLU A 66 -8.95 -15.09 -3.22
C GLU A 66 -7.51 -15.49 -3.58
N MET A 67 -7.28 -16.03 -4.78
CA MET A 67 -5.93 -16.38 -5.25
C MET A 67 -5.02 -15.16 -5.40
N GLY A 68 -5.56 -14.05 -5.92
CA GLY A 68 -4.83 -12.79 -6.04
C GLY A 68 -4.39 -12.25 -4.69
N LEU A 69 -5.29 -12.25 -3.70
CA LEU A 69 -4.98 -11.85 -2.32
C LEU A 69 -3.93 -12.78 -1.68
N ASP A 70 -4.07 -14.10 -1.84
CA ASP A 70 -3.09 -15.08 -1.33
C ASP A 70 -1.68 -14.83 -1.92
N LYS A 71 -1.60 -14.49 -3.21
CA LYS A 71 -0.33 -14.16 -3.87
C LYS A 71 0.24 -12.84 -3.36
N MET A 72 -0.58 -11.78 -3.33
CA MET A 72 -0.12 -10.46 -2.89
C MET A 72 0.35 -10.47 -1.42
N ARG A 73 -0.35 -11.18 -0.52
CA ARG A 73 0.09 -11.36 0.87
C ARG A 73 1.50 -11.95 0.93
N LYS A 74 1.76 -13.01 0.17
CA LYS A 74 3.08 -13.66 0.11
C LYS A 74 4.14 -12.72 -0.46
N ASP A 75 3.81 -11.95 -1.49
CA ASP A 75 4.76 -11.01 -2.10
C ASP A 75 5.14 -9.89 -1.14
N TYR A 76 4.17 -9.34 -0.41
CA TYR A 76 4.42 -8.32 0.60
C TYR A 76 5.20 -8.86 1.80
N ILE A 77 4.93 -10.09 2.26
CA ILE A 77 5.75 -10.76 3.26
C ILE A 77 7.18 -10.90 2.74
N ASN A 78 7.35 -11.50 1.57
CA ASN A 78 8.66 -11.80 0.99
C ASN A 78 9.50 -10.53 0.83
N TYR A 79 8.90 -9.43 0.36
CA TYR A 79 9.61 -8.17 0.23
C TYR A 79 9.86 -7.50 1.58
N LEU A 80 8.81 -7.22 2.37
CA LEU A 80 8.95 -6.40 3.59
C LEU A 80 9.73 -7.12 4.71
N ILE A 81 9.62 -8.44 4.79
CA ILE A 81 10.39 -9.24 5.75
C ILE A 81 11.76 -9.58 5.17
N GLY A 82 11.86 -9.89 3.87
CA GLY A 82 13.13 -10.20 3.23
C GLY A 82 14.10 -9.02 3.22
N GLU A 83 13.59 -7.80 3.04
CA GLU A 83 14.35 -6.55 3.17
C GLU A 83 14.48 -6.08 4.62
N GLU A 84 14.04 -6.88 5.61
CA GLU A 84 14.10 -6.58 7.06
C GLU A 84 13.37 -5.29 7.49
N LEU A 85 12.50 -4.72 6.64
CA LEU A 85 11.82 -3.45 6.89
C LEU A 85 10.77 -3.51 8.01
N THR A 86 10.30 -4.70 8.35
CA THR A 86 9.33 -4.94 9.42
C THR A 86 9.32 -6.41 9.87
N THR A 87 8.43 -6.77 10.78
CA THR A 87 8.24 -8.16 11.23
C THR A 87 6.81 -8.64 10.93
N LEU A 88 6.61 -9.96 10.89
CA LEU A 88 5.28 -10.55 10.66
C LEU A 88 4.24 -10.06 11.68
N ASN A 89 4.63 -9.83 12.93
CA ASN A 89 3.75 -9.31 13.97
C ASN A 89 3.17 -7.93 13.62
N HIS A 90 3.97 -7.06 13.00
CA HIS A 90 3.51 -5.74 12.56
C HIS A 90 2.63 -5.82 11.30
N LEU A 91 2.81 -6.86 10.49
CA LEU A 91 2.00 -7.10 9.29
C LEU A 91 0.70 -7.87 9.58
N HIS A 92 0.56 -8.52 10.74
CA HIS A 92 -0.59 -9.37 11.08
C HIS A 92 -1.94 -8.71 10.78
N TYR A 93 -2.12 -7.44 11.16
CA TYR A 93 -3.35 -6.70 10.87
C TYR A 93 -3.68 -6.68 9.38
N TYR A 94 -2.68 -6.45 8.52
CA TYR A 94 -2.84 -6.31 7.08
C TYR A 94 -3.00 -7.64 6.36
N LEU A 95 -2.44 -8.71 6.93
CA LEU A 95 -2.39 -10.04 6.31
C LEU A 95 -3.51 -10.98 6.80
N SER A 96 -4.29 -10.56 7.80
CA SER A 96 -5.37 -11.38 8.37
C SER A 96 -6.45 -11.73 7.34
N THR A 97 -6.80 -13.02 7.30
CA THR A 97 -7.87 -13.60 6.47
C THR A 97 -9.20 -13.75 7.22
N GLU A 98 -9.26 -13.36 8.50
CA GLU A 98 -10.44 -13.53 9.37
C GLU A 98 -11.54 -12.51 9.09
N VAL A 99 -11.22 -11.44 8.35
CA VAL A 99 -12.15 -10.39 7.95
C VAL A 99 -12.74 -10.66 6.57
N ASP A 100 -13.81 -9.97 6.21
CA ASP A 100 -14.44 -10.13 4.91
C ASP A 100 -13.49 -9.76 3.75
N LEU A 101 -13.81 -10.26 2.55
CA LEU A 101 -12.95 -10.15 1.38
C LEU A 101 -12.70 -8.70 0.95
N GLN A 102 -13.68 -7.80 1.14
CA GLN A 102 -13.55 -6.40 0.78
C GLN A 102 -12.58 -5.70 1.73
N GLU A 103 -12.68 -5.95 3.04
CA GLU A 103 -11.73 -5.42 4.01
C GLU A 103 -10.31 -5.97 3.78
N GLN A 104 -10.16 -7.24 3.39
CA GLN A 104 -8.86 -7.79 3.00
C GLN A 104 -8.24 -7.03 1.82
N VAL A 105 -9.03 -6.69 0.79
CA VAL A 105 -8.57 -5.89 -0.35
C VAL A 105 -8.12 -4.50 0.11
N VAL A 106 -8.90 -3.83 0.96
CA VAL A 106 -8.56 -2.50 1.48
C VAL A 106 -7.25 -2.52 2.28
N ARG A 107 -7.05 -3.55 3.11
CA ARG A 107 -5.80 -3.73 3.87
C ARG A 107 -4.59 -3.97 2.98
N LEU A 108 -4.72 -4.78 1.95
CA LEU A 108 -3.64 -4.99 0.99
C LEU A 108 -3.36 -3.75 0.13
N ARG A 109 -4.38 -2.93 -0.15
CA ARG A 109 -4.19 -1.63 -0.81
C ARG A 109 -3.34 -0.68 0.04
N LYS A 110 -3.54 -0.67 1.37
CA LYS A 110 -2.68 0.10 2.30
C LYS A 110 -1.23 -0.36 2.24
N LEU A 111 -0.98 -1.69 2.21
CA LEU A 111 0.37 -2.23 2.04
C LEU A 111 0.97 -1.89 0.67
N HIS A 112 0.16 -1.93 -0.39
CA HIS A 112 0.60 -1.54 -1.72
C HIS A 112 1.07 -0.08 -1.75
N HIS A 113 0.27 0.83 -1.19
CA HIS A 113 0.62 2.25 -1.15
C HIS A 113 1.87 2.50 -0.29
N LEU A 114 2.05 1.75 0.81
CA LEU A 114 3.32 1.77 1.54
C LEU A 114 4.50 1.40 0.63
N LEU A 115 4.37 0.37 -0.21
CA LEU A 115 5.44 0.01 -1.15
C LEU A 115 5.69 1.10 -2.20
N GLU A 116 4.66 1.72 -2.74
CA GLU A 116 4.81 2.84 -3.68
C GLU A 116 5.62 3.98 -3.05
N ILE A 117 5.32 4.33 -1.80
CA ILE A 117 6.06 5.33 -1.03
C ILE A 117 7.52 4.91 -0.85
N LEU A 118 7.79 3.66 -0.44
CA LEU A 118 9.14 3.15 -0.24
C LEU A 118 9.96 3.11 -1.54
N MET A 119 9.36 2.63 -2.63
CA MET A 119 9.99 2.59 -3.94
C MET A 119 10.29 4.01 -4.43
N THR A 120 9.35 4.94 -4.29
CA THR A 120 9.56 6.35 -4.63
C THR A 120 10.71 6.95 -3.82
N CYS A 121 10.74 6.72 -2.51
CA CYS A 121 11.82 7.22 -1.66
C CYS A 121 13.17 6.58 -1.96
N THR A 122 13.20 5.30 -2.33
CA THR A 122 14.44 4.60 -2.67
C THR A 122 14.97 5.06 -4.02
N THR A 123 14.10 5.11 -5.05
CA THR A 123 14.46 5.47 -6.42
C THR A 123 14.79 6.95 -6.57
N PHE A 124 14.00 7.84 -5.98
CA PHE A 124 14.15 9.28 -6.19
C PHE A 124 14.92 9.99 -5.10
N LEU A 125 14.95 9.49 -3.86
CA LEU A 125 15.65 10.14 -2.75
C LEU A 125 16.90 9.37 -2.29
N GLY A 126 17.12 8.15 -2.81
CA GLY A 126 18.28 7.33 -2.44
C GLY A 126 18.38 7.08 -0.93
N LEU A 127 17.24 6.99 -0.24
CA LEU A 127 17.24 6.94 1.22
C LEU A 127 17.95 5.67 1.72
N PRO A 128 18.81 5.77 2.75
CA PRO A 128 19.46 4.60 3.32
C PRO A 128 18.44 3.73 4.07
N TYR A 129 18.75 2.45 4.19
CA TYR A 129 17.90 1.43 4.83
C TYR A 129 17.26 1.90 6.15
N HIS A 130 18.04 2.46 7.08
CA HIS A 130 17.52 2.90 8.38
C HIS A 130 16.38 3.93 8.27
N ARG A 131 16.39 4.78 7.22
CA ARG A 131 15.31 5.74 6.95
C ARG A 131 14.08 5.07 6.35
N LEU A 132 14.29 4.09 5.46
CA LEU A 132 13.21 3.27 4.90
C LEU A 132 12.52 2.47 6.00
N PHE A 133 13.28 1.87 6.92
CA PHE A 133 12.73 1.17 8.08
C PHE A 133 11.82 2.08 8.92
N LEU A 134 12.28 3.28 9.30
CA LEU A 134 11.48 4.23 10.07
C LEU A 134 10.21 4.67 9.32
N LEU A 135 10.32 4.89 8.01
CA LEU A 135 9.19 5.24 7.17
C LEU A 135 8.15 4.11 7.12
N THR A 136 8.59 2.86 6.90
CA THR A 136 7.74 1.67 6.94
C THR A 136 6.97 1.60 8.26
N GLN A 137 7.66 1.75 9.39
CA GLN A 137 7.00 1.71 10.70
C GLN A 137 5.96 2.84 10.84
N SER A 138 6.28 4.07 10.41
CA SER A 138 5.32 5.18 10.45
C SER A 138 4.08 4.90 9.60
N CYS A 139 4.24 4.38 8.38
CA CYS A 139 3.14 4.05 7.49
C CYS A 139 2.27 2.93 8.06
N LEU A 140 2.89 1.86 8.58
CA LEU A 140 2.17 0.75 9.20
C LEU A 140 1.38 1.16 10.45
N GLN A 141 1.88 2.10 11.26
CA GLN A 141 1.13 2.59 12.41
C GLN A 141 -0.03 3.49 11.99
N HIS A 142 0.19 4.37 11.00
CA HIS A 142 -0.86 5.24 10.49
C HIS A 142 -2.03 4.45 9.89
N TYR A 143 -1.75 3.53 8.96
CA TYR A 143 -2.79 2.78 8.25
C TYR A 143 -3.51 1.74 9.11
N LYS A 144 -3.01 1.44 10.30
CA LYS A 144 -3.68 0.54 11.23
C LYS A 144 -4.91 1.18 11.86
N THR A 145 -4.89 2.49 12.07
CA THR A 145 -5.97 3.24 12.76
C THR A 145 -6.72 4.20 11.86
N ASN A 146 -6.14 4.56 10.71
CA ASN A 146 -6.73 5.51 9.78
C ASN A 146 -7.28 4.81 8.53
N PRO A 147 -8.31 5.37 7.88
CA PRO A 147 -8.75 4.91 6.57
C PRO A 147 -7.63 5.06 5.53
N PHE A 148 -7.81 4.41 4.39
CA PHE A 148 -6.92 4.61 3.26
C PHE A 148 -7.08 6.04 2.72
N ASP A 149 -5.96 6.78 2.61
CA ASP A 149 -5.90 8.14 2.10
C ASP A 149 -4.60 8.33 1.31
N GLU A 150 -4.71 8.51 0.00
CA GLU A 150 -3.57 8.77 -0.89
C GLU A 150 -2.98 10.17 -0.68
N SER A 151 -3.76 11.10 -0.13
CA SER A 151 -3.33 12.49 0.10
C SER A 151 -2.62 12.70 1.44
N HIS A 152 -2.48 11.63 2.24
CA HIS A 152 -1.83 11.71 3.53
C HIS A 152 -0.33 12.06 3.40
N ASN A 153 0.09 13.12 4.09
CA ASN A 153 1.47 13.58 4.07
C ASN A 153 2.30 12.93 5.20
N PHE A 154 3.08 11.92 4.86
CA PHE A 154 4.07 11.34 5.77
C PHE A 154 5.26 12.27 5.98
N LYS A 155 5.67 12.46 7.24
CA LYS A 155 6.83 13.28 7.61
C LYS A 155 7.97 12.38 8.06
N LEU A 156 9.06 12.36 7.29
CA LEU A 156 10.28 11.65 7.64
C LEU A 156 11.39 12.64 8.00
N PRO A 157 11.92 12.62 9.24
CA PRO A 157 13.07 13.45 9.57
C PRO A 157 14.31 12.94 8.84
N VAL A 158 14.90 13.78 7.99
CA VAL A 158 16.12 13.48 7.21
C VAL A 158 17.20 14.48 7.56
N LYS A 159 18.43 14.00 7.80
CA LYS A 159 19.58 14.89 7.99
C LYS A 159 19.90 15.56 6.65
N PRO A 160 20.10 16.89 6.60
CA PRO A 160 20.39 17.59 5.35
C PRO A 160 21.62 17.05 4.60
N ALA A 161 22.59 16.47 5.30
CA ALA A 161 23.76 15.84 4.68
C ALA A 161 23.41 14.64 3.79
N LEU A 162 22.32 13.92 4.09
CA LEU A 162 21.89 12.72 3.33
C LEU A 162 21.23 13.07 2.00
N ILE A 163 20.62 14.25 1.91
CA ILE A 163 19.89 14.73 0.73
C ILE A 163 20.56 15.97 0.12
N SER A 164 21.82 16.23 0.46
CA SER A 164 22.59 17.41 0.02
C SER A 164 22.63 17.55 -1.49
N HIS A 165 22.79 16.44 -2.20
CA HIS A 165 22.79 16.37 -3.65
C HIS A 165 21.48 16.85 -4.30
N PHE A 166 20.35 16.86 -3.57
CA PHE A 166 19.07 17.34 -4.10
C PHE A 166 18.85 18.84 -3.98
N TYR A 167 19.42 19.51 -2.98
CA TYR A 167 19.08 20.92 -2.73
C TYR A 167 20.26 21.88 -2.88
N GLN A 168 21.51 21.40 -2.88
CA GLN A 168 22.67 22.28 -2.91
C GLN A 168 22.81 23.08 -4.21
N LYS A 169 22.33 22.53 -5.32
CA LYS A 169 22.40 23.17 -6.66
C LYS A 169 21.04 23.58 -7.20
N GLU A 170 19.97 23.28 -6.47
CA GLU A 170 18.60 23.53 -6.91
C GLU A 170 18.06 24.84 -6.34
N HIS A 171 17.15 25.46 -7.09
CA HIS A 171 16.42 26.63 -6.62
C HIS A 171 15.21 26.20 -5.79
N PRO A 172 15.08 26.68 -4.54
CA PRO A 172 13.95 26.32 -3.70
C PRO A 172 12.66 26.87 -4.29
N VAL A 173 11.64 26.02 -4.41
CA VAL A 173 10.29 26.42 -4.86
C VAL A 173 9.65 27.40 -3.87
N LEU A 174 9.96 27.23 -2.57
CA LEU A 174 9.50 28.07 -1.48
C LEU A 174 10.66 28.33 -0.53
N TRP A 175 10.95 29.60 -0.26
CA TRP A 175 11.91 30.02 0.76
C TRP A 175 11.18 30.74 1.87
N GLY A 176 11.24 30.17 3.08
CA GLY A 176 10.61 30.74 4.26
C GLY A 176 11.68 31.15 5.27
N TRP A 177 11.58 32.36 5.80
CA TRP A 177 12.38 32.77 6.95
C TRP A 177 11.46 33.15 8.11
N ARG A 178 11.93 32.88 9.32
CA ARG A 178 11.18 33.12 10.55
C ARG A 178 12.03 33.93 11.51
N PHE A 179 11.59 35.14 11.86
CA PHE A 179 12.23 35.89 12.93
C PHE A 179 11.75 35.36 14.29
N PRO A 180 12.66 35.01 15.20
CA PRO A 180 12.28 34.75 16.58
C PRO A 180 11.86 36.07 17.23
N ALA A 181 10.58 36.21 17.58
CA ALA A 181 10.13 37.28 18.45
C ALA A 181 10.45 36.93 19.91
N ALA A 182 10.90 37.91 20.69
CA ALA A 182 11.26 37.74 22.10
C ALA A 182 10.08 37.29 23.00
N THR A 183 8.84 37.40 22.51
CA THR A 183 7.63 36.92 23.18
C THR A 183 6.78 36.13 22.20
N ALA A 184 6.24 34.99 22.64
CA ALA A 184 5.53 34.01 21.81
C ALA A 184 4.22 34.51 21.15
N LEU A 185 3.84 35.78 21.36
CA LEU A 185 2.55 36.38 21.00
C LEU A 185 2.53 37.08 19.63
N VAL A 186 3.68 37.43 19.05
CA VAL A 186 3.74 38.01 17.70
C VAL A 186 4.68 37.18 16.84
N ARG A 187 4.15 36.55 15.79
CA ARG A 187 4.90 35.73 14.84
C ARG A 187 4.73 36.32 13.45
N SER A 188 5.83 36.69 12.80
CA SER A 188 5.86 37.01 11.38
C SER A 188 6.62 35.93 10.62
N GLU A 189 5.98 35.38 9.60
CA GLU A 189 6.54 34.38 8.69
C GLU A 189 6.46 34.98 7.28
N HIS A 190 7.57 34.96 6.56
CA HIS A 190 7.66 35.50 5.21
C HIS A 190 8.10 34.40 4.26
N TYR A 191 7.44 34.33 3.10
CA TYR A 191 7.64 33.30 2.08
C TYR A 191 7.91 33.93 0.72
N CYS A 192 8.85 33.36 -0.04
CA CYS A 192 9.13 33.69 -1.42
C CYS A 192 8.97 32.43 -2.27
N SER A 193 8.14 32.45 -3.32
CA SER A 193 7.94 31.31 -4.22
C SER A 193 8.25 31.63 -5.68
N SER A 194 8.86 30.69 -6.41
CA SER A 194 9.18 30.84 -7.84
C SER A 194 7.99 30.54 -8.76
N VAL A 195 6.93 29.95 -8.24
CA VAL A 195 5.66 29.71 -8.94
C VAL A 195 4.67 30.81 -8.55
N THR A 196 4.15 31.52 -9.53
CA THR A 196 3.15 32.60 -9.41
C THR A 196 1.77 32.05 -9.01
N VAL A 197 1.66 31.27 -7.95
CA VAL A 197 0.39 30.79 -7.41
C VAL A 197 0.54 30.70 -5.90
N LEU A 198 0.28 31.82 -5.20
CA LEU A 198 -0.03 31.88 -3.76
C LEU A 198 -0.32 33.31 -3.24
N TRP A 199 -0.29 34.34 -4.09
CA TRP A 199 -0.74 35.69 -3.71
C TRP A 199 -2.26 35.83 -3.54
N TRP A 200 -3.06 34.86 -4.01
CA TRP A 200 -4.51 34.91 -3.87
C TRP A 200 -5.07 34.23 -2.62
N ILE A 201 -4.33 33.32 -1.97
CA ILE A 201 -4.82 32.62 -0.76
C ILE A 201 -4.56 33.44 0.51
N THR A 202 -3.56 34.32 0.52
CA THR A 202 -3.30 35.21 1.67
C THR A 202 -4.24 36.42 1.72
N SER A 203 -4.90 36.80 0.61
CA SER A 203 -5.91 37.86 0.62
C SER A 203 -7.22 37.39 1.26
N SER A 204 -7.67 36.17 0.98
CA SER A 204 -8.89 35.61 1.60
C SER A 204 -8.75 35.25 3.07
N LEU A 205 -7.52 35.03 3.59
CA LEU A 205 -7.30 34.77 5.02
C LEU A 205 -7.07 36.04 5.85
N LYS A 206 -6.87 37.21 5.21
CA LYS A 206 -6.79 38.51 5.92
C LYS A 206 -8.15 39.19 6.11
N GLN A 207 -9.15 38.87 5.30
CA GLN A 207 -10.48 39.48 5.44
C GLN A 207 -11.40 38.78 6.45
N THR A 208 -11.14 37.53 6.84
CA THR A 208 -12.02 36.80 7.79
C THR A 208 -11.64 36.99 9.26
N LEU A 209 -10.57 37.73 9.58
CA LEU A 209 -10.15 38.03 10.96
C LEU A 209 -10.32 39.51 11.33
N GLU A 210 -10.79 40.35 10.41
CA GLU A 210 -11.30 41.71 10.70
C GLU A 210 -12.80 41.76 10.47
N MET A 211 -13.61 41.15 11.34
CA MET A 211 -14.94 41.67 11.70
C MET A 211 -15.33 41.22 13.11
N LYS A 212 -15.01 42.15 14.03
CA LYS A 212 -15.56 42.49 15.34
C LYS A 212 -17.03 42.10 15.61
N PRO A 213 -17.47 42.07 16.89
CA PRO A 213 -17.51 43.26 17.77
C PRO A 213 -16.30 43.50 18.68
#